data_AF-A0A3C1YCW9-F1
#
_entry.id   AF-A0A3C1YCW9-F1
#
_cell.length_a   1.000
_cell.length_b   1.000
_cell.length_c   1.000
_cell.angle_alpha   90.00
_cell.angle_beta   90.00
_cell.angle_gamma   90.00
#
_symmetry.space_group_name_H-M   'P 1'
#
loop_
_entity.id
_entity.type
_entity.pdbx_description
1 polymer ?
#
loop_
_entity_poly.entity_id
_entity_poly.type
_entity_poly.pdbx_seq_one_letter_code
_entity_poly.pdbx_strand_id
1 'polypeptide(L)'
;MIAFDSFGQKVEVGQWRDYLPYNNAISLAKMNGKIYVATENNLFYLDLEEQILNRLSTINGLSDVGVAAMAKDPQKNTLAVAYNSAKIDIIEDNRIYSMLDVERENIVGGKSINNITFNNNNAYLSCSFGIIELNTEKKEIANTFYLNANGNLGVNDLCFKGDSVYAATDIGLFKASMNDNLLDYQSWQHLIVDLPVNSLEVAHQKIYFLSESLEDIYCYSSQNMYVAATAENLKFLKAESDRLFVGTQSNLIEIMPENTLNTIKESSYLYRVSDVIIDGNIYWLSDGIRSLVRINENLTLKDYQPSGPLTNRAFSTSITQDKILVSPGGVSVQWDNNNTYQGFHWSDGYNWFNLPYTSLGGARDITNIVEAPKGKLYVGTWNNGLLELEYDEDLGNYALVKEHNYETSNGNLQTISSDTSDGNYGWLRVKDVVIDDNGLVWITNSLVNKGLAFMNTNGQWQSFNITSFNTQNSHLGDLLIDNQGKKWFFIAKGGGMIVYDDNGTPENTNDDNNKHLNTSAGQGNLPSNTVYSLAIDNDGEVWVGTDKGLAVFYDTDEVFGLNGDAQQVLVEADGYVEPIIANESVTAIAIDGANRKWFGTKNSGVFVYSADG
;
A
#
# COMPACT_ATOMS: atom_id res chain seq x y z
N MET A 1 -25.33 -14.96 -28.10
CA MET A 1 -24.67 -16.17 -27.58
C MET A 1 -24.72 -16.02 -26.07
N ILE A 2 -25.51 -16.85 -25.38
CA ILE A 2 -25.70 -16.75 -23.93
C ILE A 2 -24.44 -17.35 -23.30
N ALA A 3 -23.59 -16.51 -22.71
CA ALA A 3 -22.46 -16.97 -21.92
C ALA A 3 -22.99 -17.50 -20.58
N PHE A 4 -22.71 -18.76 -20.29
CA PHE A 4 -22.90 -19.32 -18.96
C PHE A 4 -21.63 -19.00 -18.17
N ASP A 5 -21.73 -18.06 -17.22
CA ASP A 5 -20.66 -17.86 -16.25
C ASP A 5 -20.72 -18.98 -15.21
N SER A 6 -19.79 -19.93 -15.33
CA SER A 6 -19.58 -20.93 -14.28
C SER A 6 -18.72 -20.31 -13.18
N PHE A 7 -19.30 -20.09 -12.00
CA PHE A 7 -18.56 -19.69 -10.81
C PHE A 7 -17.85 -20.94 -10.24
N GLY A 8 -16.65 -21.23 -10.76
CA GLY A 8 -15.73 -22.22 -10.19
C GLY A 8 -15.06 -21.70 -8.91
N GLN A 9 -14.60 -22.63 -8.06
CA GLN A 9 -13.87 -22.32 -6.82
C GLN A 9 -12.70 -21.37 -7.11
N LYS A 10 -12.73 -20.19 -6.44
CA LYS A 10 -11.99 -18.97 -6.81
C LYS A 10 -10.45 -19.06 -6.66
N VAL A 11 -9.95 -20.01 -5.86
CA VAL A 11 -8.53 -20.39 -5.68
C VAL A 11 -8.56 -21.82 -5.10
N GLU A 12 -7.73 -22.74 -5.60
CA GLU A 12 -7.62 -24.07 -4.97
C GLU A 12 -7.09 -23.92 -3.54
N VAL A 13 -7.66 -24.67 -2.59
CA VAL A 13 -7.17 -24.68 -1.20
C VAL A 13 -5.68 -25.02 -1.20
N GLY A 14 -4.87 -24.18 -0.53
CA GLY A 14 -3.42 -24.31 -0.48
C GLY A 14 -2.65 -23.49 -1.53
N GLN A 15 -3.33 -22.75 -2.39
CA GLN A 15 -2.70 -21.78 -3.30
C GLN A 15 -2.78 -20.36 -2.73
N TRP A 16 -1.77 -19.56 -3.05
CA TRP A 16 -1.74 -18.14 -2.71
C TRP A 16 -2.42 -17.30 -3.80
N ARG A 17 -3.10 -16.24 -3.37
CA ARG A 17 -3.57 -15.18 -4.27
C ARG A 17 -3.21 -13.84 -3.67
N ASP A 18 -2.80 -12.92 -4.52
CA ASP A 18 -2.52 -11.54 -4.17
C ASP A 18 -3.56 -10.59 -4.75
N TYR A 19 -3.68 -9.45 -4.08
CA TYR A 19 -4.53 -8.34 -4.46
C TYR A 19 -3.69 -7.07 -4.39
N LEU A 20 -2.90 -6.87 -5.44
CA LEU A 20 -1.92 -5.80 -5.52
C LEU A 20 -2.45 -4.61 -6.33
N PRO A 21 -1.96 -3.38 -6.05
CA PRO A 21 -2.25 -2.23 -6.88
C PRO A 21 -1.47 -2.30 -8.20
N TYR A 22 -2.21 -2.12 -9.29
CA TYR A 22 -1.67 -2.03 -10.65
C TYR A 22 -1.92 -0.68 -11.29
N ASN A 23 -2.31 0.35 -10.54
CA ASN A 23 -2.29 1.75 -10.95
C ASN A 23 -0.86 2.31 -10.88
N ASN A 24 -0.69 3.54 -11.37
CA ASN A 24 0.54 4.31 -11.24
C ASN A 24 1.77 3.65 -11.89
N ALA A 25 1.72 3.55 -13.22
CA ALA A 25 2.85 3.04 -14.00
C ALA A 25 4.02 4.03 -14.04
N ILE A 26 5.24 3.51 -13.89
CA ILE A 26 6.49 4.27 -13.85
C ILE A 26 7.40 4.01 -15.05
N SER A 27 7.30 2.84 -15.69
CA SER A 27 8.14 2.48 -16.83
C SER A 27 7.47 1.46 -17.75
N LEU A 28 7.81 1.52 -19.03
CA LEU A 28 7.32 0.65 -20.10
C LEU A 28 8.48 -0.02 -20.84
N ALA A 29 8.23 -1.25 -21.31
CA ALA A 29 9.16 -1.94 -22.20
C ALA A 29 8.42 -2.85 -23.19
N LYS A 30 8.80 -2.80 -24.47
CA LYS A 30 8.26 -3.70 -25.50
C LYS A 30 9.27 -4.78 -25.89
N MET A 31 8.89 -6.04 -25.72
CA MET A 31 9.66 -7.21 -26.19
C MET A 31 8.75 -8.40 -26.47
N ASN A 32 9.12 -9.25 -27.43
CA ASN A 32 8.39 -10.50 -27.74
C ASN A 32 6.87 -10.35 -27.93
N GLY A 33 6.41 -9.29 -28.61
CA GLY A 33 4.97 -9.05 -28.82
C GLY A 33 4.20 -8.63 -27.57
N LYS A 34 4.90 -8.31 -26.47
CA LYS A 34 4.32 -7.88 -25.19
C LYS A 34 4.75 -6.46 -24.84
N ILE A 35 3.90 -5.74 -24.13
CA ILE A 35 4.25 -4.49 -23.45
C ILE A 35 4.25 -4.76 -21.96
N TYR A 36 5.44 -4.78 -21.38
CA TYR A 36 5.67 -4.83 -19.95
C TYR A 36 5.49 -3.46 -19.35
N VAL A 37 4.84 -3.43 -18.19
CA VAL A 37 4.50 -2.22 -17.44
C VAL A 37 4.95 -2.43 -16.01
N ALA A 38 5.88 -1.60 -15.56
CA ALA A 38 6.23 -1.50 -14.15
C ALA A 38 5.36 -0.43 -13.50
N THR A 39 4.74 -0.78 -12.37
CA THR A 39 4.15 0.17 -11.43
C THR A 39 5.05 0.32 -10.22
N GLU A 40 4.82 1.31 -9.38
CA GLU A 40 5.55 1.46 -8.11
C GLU A 40 5.44 0.21 -7.20
N ASN A 41 4.48 -0.69 -7.44
CA ASN A 41 4.26 -1.87 -6.62
C ASN A 41 4.68 -3.17 -7.32
N ASN A 42 4.32 -3.39 -8.59
CA ASN A 42 4.46 -4.69 -9.27
C ASN A 42 4.56 -4.53 -10.79
N LEU A 43 4.62 -5.65 -11.51
CA LEU A 43 4.65 -5.66 -12.97
C LEU A 43 3.39 -6.33 -13.54
N PHE A 44 3.04 -5.93 -14.76
CA PHE A 44 2.15 -6.72 -15.61
C PHE A 44 2.59 -6.56 -17.06
N TYR A 45 2.04 -7.37 -17.95
CA TYR A 45 2.20 -7.15 -19.38
C TYR A 45 0.89 -7.32 -20.14
N LEU A 46 0.76 -6.55 -21.22
CA LEU A 46 -0.26 -6.74 -22.24
C LEU A 46 0.34 -7.59 -23.36
N ASP A 47 -0.27 -8.73 -23.64
CA ASP A 47 0.01 -9.48 -24.87
C ASP A 47 -0.67 -8.79 -26.05
N LEU A 48 0.10 -8.36 -27.06
CA LEU A 48 -0.45 -7.59 -28.17
C LEU A 48 -1.21 -8.45 -29.18
N GLU A 49 -0.96 -9.75 -29.25
CA GLU A 49 -1.68 -10.67 -30.14
C GLU A 49 -3.02 -11.05 -29.52
N GLU A 50 -3.01 -11.51 -28.27
CA GLU A 50 -4.22 -11.98 -27.58
C GLU A 50 -5.05 -10.84 -26.99
N GLN A 51 -4.45 -9.65 -26.81
CA GLN A 51 -5.04 -8.50 -26.10
C GLN A 51 -5.41 -8.83 -24.65
N ILE A 52 -4.62 -9.69 -23.99
CA ILE A 52 -4.83 -10.15 -22.62
C ILE A 52 -3.79 -9.55 -21.67
N LEU A 53 -4.24 -9.14 -20.49
CA LEU A 53 -3.40 -8.66 -19.40
C LEU A 53 -2.95 -9.81 -18.51
N ASN A 54 -1.65 -9.84 -18.23
CA ASN A 54 -1.02 -10.87 -17.41
C ASN A 54 -0.24 -10.21 -16.27
N ARG A 55 -0.57 -10.58 -15.04
CA ARG A 55 0.06 -10.02 -13.82
C ARG A 55 1.39 -10.72 -13.56
N LEU A 56 2.37 -10.00 -13.04
CA LEU A 56 3.64 -10.52 -12.53
C LEU A 56 3.84 -10.01 -11.10
N SER A 57 3.99 -10.94 -10.16
CA SER A 57 4.09 -10.71 -8.72
C SER A 57 4.96 -11.80 -8.09
N THR A 58 5.15 -11.74 -6.77
CA THR A 58 5.90 -12.74 -6.02
C THR A 58 5.26 -14.13 -6.03
N ILE A 59 3.97 -14.24 -6.33
CA ILE A 59 3.27 -15.53 -6.44
C ILE A 59 3.62 -16.24 -7.74
N ASN A 60 3.89 -15.49 -8.81
CA ASN A 60 4.06 -16.06 -10.16
C ASN A 60 5.41 -15.73 -10.81
N GLY A 61 6.39 -15.29 -10.00
CA GLY A 61 7.81 -15.45 -10.33
C GLY A 61 8.72 -14.29 -9.95
N LEU A 62 8.21 -13.10 -9.62
CA LEU A 62 9.07 -11.99 -9.18
C LEU A 62 9.70 -12.28 -7.81
N SER A 63 10.88 -11.74 -7.53
CA SER A 63 11.56 -11.91 -6.23
C SER A 63 11.18 -10.89 -5.16
N ASP A 64 10.49 -9.81 -5.56
CA ASP A 64 10.05 -8.77 -4.65
C ASP A 64 8.85 -7.97 -5.16
N VAL A 65 8.36 -7.08 -4.30
CA VAL A 65 7.43 -5.99 -4.60
C VAL A 65 8.15 -4.65 -4.48
N GLY A 66 7.53 -3.57 -4.99
CA GLY A 66 8.10 -2.23 -4.92
C GLY A 66 9.15 -2.00 -5.99
N VAL A 67 8.72 -1.86 -7.25
CA VAL A 67 9.64 -1.67 -8.39
C VAL A 67 10.22 -0.25 -8.34
N ALA A 68 11.54 -0.16 -8.39
CA ALA A 68 12.27 1.09 -8.41
C ALA A 68 12.60 1.52 -9.85
N ALA A 69 13.05 0.58 -10.69
CA ALA A 69 13.42 0.85 -12.07
C ALA A 69 13.24 -0.39 -12.95
N MET A 70 12.98 -0.17 -14.24
CA MET A 70 12.88 -1.23 -15.24
C MET A 70 13.46 -0.74 -16.56
N ALA A 71 14.26 -1.58 -17.22
CA ALA A 71 14.77 -1.27 -18.55
C ALA A 71 14.97 -2.54 -19.37
N LYS A 72 14.79 -2.41 -20.68
CA LYS A 72 15.01 -3.48 -21.64
C LYS A 72 16.36 -3.30 -22.33
N ASP A 73 17.06 -4.41 -22.56
CA ASP A 73 18.18 -4.46 -23.49
C ASP A 73 17.70 -4.07 -24.91
N PRO A 74 18.33 -3.08 -25.56
CA PRO A 74 17.91 -2.64 -26.90
C PRO A 74 18.22 -3.68 -27.99
N GLN A 75 19.16 -4.60 -27.76
CA GLN A 75 19.62 -5.61 -28.72
C GLN A 75 19.04 -7.00 -28.45
N LYS A 76 18.61 -7.29 -27.22
CA LYS A 76 18.11 -8.60 -26.78
C LYS A 76 16.68 -8.50 -26.24
N ASN A 77 16.00 -9.64 -26.13
CA ASN A 77 14.71 -9.73 -25.43
C ASN A 77 14.93 -10.04 -23.94
N THR A 78 15.73 -9.18 -23.30
CA THR A 78 16.08 -9.25 -21.90
C THR A 78 15.58 -7.99 -21.20
N LEU A 79 14.89 -8.14 -20.08
CA LEU A 79 14.37 -7.06 -19.26
C LEU A 79 15.00 -7.15 -17.87
N ALA A 80 15.57 -6.05 -17.38
CA ALA A 80 16.06 -5.95 -16.02
C ALA A 80 15.07 -5.12 -15.18
N VAL A 81 14.80 -5.59 -13.96
CA VAL A 81 13.88 -4.97 -13.00
C VAL A 81 14.62 -4.85 -11.68
N ALA A 82 14.70 -3.64 -11.13
CA ALA A 82 15.27 -3.38 -9.81
C ALA A 82 14.16 -3.00 -8.83
N TYR A 83 14.27 -3.46 -7.59
CA TYR A 83 13.32 -3.20 -6.52
C TYR A 83 13.87 -2.20 -5.50
N ASN A 84 12.98 -1.62 -4.69
CA ASN A 84 13.35 -0.74 -3.58
C ASN A 84 14.25 -1.43 -2.53
N SER A 85 14.20 -2.77 -2.47
CA SER A 85 15.10 -3.59 -1.65
C SER A 85 16.50 -3.78 -2.25
N ALA A 86 16.76 -3.23 -3.44
CA ALA A 86 17.95 -3.46 -4.27
C ALA A 86 18.12 -4.90 -4.79
N LYS A 87 17.10 -5.75 -4.66
CA LYS A 87 17.02 -6.99 -5.46
C LYS A 87 16.87 -6.66 -6.94
N ILE A 88 17.30 -7.57 -7.80
CA ILE A 88 17.22 -7.43 -9.25
C ILE A 88 16.64 -8.70 -9.85
N ASP A 89 15.63 -8.57 -10.71
CA ASP A 89 15.13 -9.66 -11.55
C ASP A 89 15.53 -9.42 -13.01
N ILE A 90 16.03 -10.46 -13.66
CA ILE A 90 16.30 -10.49 -15.10
C ILE A 90 15.28 -11.42 -15.76
N ILE A 91 14.48 -10.87 -16.68
CA ILE A 91 13.42 -11.59 -17.38
C ILE A 91 13.85 -11.87 -18.83
N GLU A 92 13.95 -13.16 -19.19
CA GLU A 92 14.37 -13.65 -20.51
C GLU A 92 13.50 -14.83 -20.93
N ASP A 93 12.86 -14.79 -22.10
CA ASP A 93 12.08 -15.91 -22.68
C ASP A 93 11.12 -16.60 -21.68
N ASN A 94 10.39 -15.80 -20.90
CA ASN A 94 9.47 -16.19 -19.81
C ASN A 94 10.13 -16.81 -18.55
N ARG A 95 11.46 -16.75 -18.41
CA ARG A 95 12.18 -17.09 -17.19
C ARG A 95 12.54 -15.83 -16.43
N ILE A 96 12.53 -15.92 -15.10
CA ILE A 96 12.94 -14.86 -14.20
C ILE A 96 14.14 -15.37 -13.42
N TYR A 97 15.24 -14.62 -13.44
CA TYR A 97 16.46 -14.89 -12.70
C TYR A 97 16.67 -13.78 -11.69
N SER A 98 16.69 -14.14 -10.41
CA SER A 98 16.78 -13.18 -9.31
C SER A 98 18.20 -13.10 -8.77
N MET A 99 18.67 -11.88 -8.57
CA MET A 99 19.98 -11.55 -8.00
C MET A 99 19.78 -10.79 -6.69
N LEU A 100 20.48 -11.22 -5.64
CA LEU A 100 20.39 -10.69 -4.29
C LEU A 100 21.70 -10.02 -3.84
N ASP A 101 22.70 -9.97 -4.73
CA ASP A 101 24.06 -9.54 -4.45
C ASP A 101 24.07 -8.13 -3.87
N VAL A 102 23.45 -7.16 -4.55
CA VAL A 102 23.41 -5.75 -4.10
C VAL A 102 22.65 -5.58 -2.78
N GLU A 103 21.55 -6.32 -2.59
CA GLU A 103 20.78 -6.30 -1.35
C GLU A 103 21.62 -6.78 -0.16
N ARG A 104 22.39 -7.86 -0.35
CA ARG A 104 23.20 -8.50 0.69
C ARG A 104 24.53 -7.79 0.96
N GLU A 105 25.01 -6.98 0.03
CA GLU A 105 26.26 -6.25 0.20
C GLU A 105 26.19 -5.21 1.33
N ASN A 106 27.30 -5.06 2.06
CA ASN A 106 27.41 -4.10 3.15
C ASN A 106 27.99 -2.78 2.65
N ILE A 107 27.11 -1.91 2.18
CA ILE A 107 27.45 -0.60 1.61
C ILE A 107 27.21 0.49 2.64
N VAL A 108 28.18 1.40 2.81
CA VAL A 108 28.05 2.56 3.70
C VAL A 108 27.10 3.59 3.07
N GLY A 109 25.96 3.85 3.73
CA GLY A 109 24.96 4.81 3.28
C GLY A 109 23.68 4.14 2.79
N GLY A 110 22.90 4.84 1.96
CA GLY A 110 21.69 4.28 1.36
C GLY A 110 22.02 3.22 0.31
N LYS A 111 21.16 2.22 0.18
CA LYS A 111 21.21 1.18 -0.86
C LYS A 111 19.93 1.25 -1.70
N SER A 112 19.88 2.16 -2.66
CA SER A 112 18.81 2.23 -3.66
C SER A 112 19.39 2.14 -5.07
N ILE A 113 18.61 1.55 -5.97
CA ILE A 113 18.85 1.59 -7.40
C ILE A 113 17.84 2.59 -7.99
N ASN A 114 18.36 3.67 -8.54
CA ASN A 114 17.58 4.81 -9.01
C ASN A 114 17.15 4.65 -10.48
N ASN A 115 18.02 4.10 -11.34
CA ASN A 115 17.70 3.80 -12.73
C ASN A 115 18.54 2.64 -13.30
N ILE A 116 18.13 2.12 -14.46
CA ILE A 116 18.83 1.09 -15.23
C ILE A 116 19.03 1.59 -16.67
N THR A 117 20.27 1.67 -17.12
CA THR A 117 20.61 2.06 -18.50
C THR A 117 21.43 0.95 -19.16
N PHE A 118 20.98 0.45 -20.30
CA PHE A 118 21.74 -0.53 -21.09
C PHE A 118 22.76 0.15 -21.99
N ASN A 119 23.96 -0.41 -22.05
CA ASN A 119 24.96 -0.06 -23.04
C ASN A 119 25.72 -1.31 -23.49
N ASN A 120 25.78 -1.52 -24.81
CA ASN A 120 26.24 -2.78 -25.40
C ASN A 120 25.47 -3.99 -24.83
N ASN A 121 26.16 -4.91 -24.15
CA ASN A 121 25.60 -6.14 -23.58
C ASN A 121 25.41 -6.09 -22.06
N ASN A 122 25.68 -4.96 -21.41
CA ASN A 122 25.62 -4.81 -19.96
C ASN A 122 24.54 -3.80 -19.57
N ALA A 123 23.93 -4.04 -18.41
CA ALA A 123 23.09 -3.08 -17.72
C ALA A 123 23.93 -2.28 -16.73
N TYR A 124 23.76 -0.96 -16.71
CA TYR A 124 24.40 -0.07 -15.74
C TYR A 124 23.32 0.44 -14.79
N LEU A 125 23.47 0.16 -13.51
CA LEU A 125 22.53 0.55 -12.47
C LEU A 125 23.04 1.84 -11.83
N SER A 126 22.24 2.89 -11.90
CA SER A 126 22.46 4.14 -11.15
C SER A 126 22.06 3.90 -9.71
N CYS A 127 22.97 4.08 -8.76
CA CYS A 127 22.72 3.77 -7.35
C CYS A 127 22.96 4.98 -6.45
N SER A 128 22.40 4.96 -5.23
CA SER A 128 22.64 5.99 -4.19
C SER A 128 24.09 6.13 -3.71
N PHE A 129 25.00 5.28 -4.19
CA PHE A 129 26.41 5.25 -3.81
C PHE A 129 27.37 5.24 -5.02
N GLY A 130 26.87 5.17 -6.25
CA GLY A 130 27.71 5.07 -7.45
C GLY A 130 27.01 4.35 -8.58
N ILE A 131 27.76 3.61 -9.40
CA ILE A 131 27.25 2.86 -10.55
C ILE A 131 27.63 1.40 -10.42
N ILE A 132 26.69 0.50 -10.71
CA ILE A 132 26.95 -0.93 -10.82
C ILE A 132 26.88 -1.33 -12.30
N GLU A 133 27.90 -2.05 -12.78
CA GLU A 133 27.84 -2.72 -14.07
C GLU A 133 27.41 -4.17 -13.86
N LEU A 134 26.28 -4.53 -14.45
CA LEU A 134 25.68 -5.86 -14.41
C LEU A 134 25.83 -6.54 -15.77
N ASN A 135 26.44 -7.72 -15.78
CA ASN A 135 26.42 -8.58 -16.95
C ASN A 135 25.15 -9.44 -16.93
N THR A 136 24.17 -9.13 -17.78
CA THR A 136 22.86 -9.80 -17.79
C THR A 136 22.90 -11.22 -18.36
N GLU A 137 23.89 -11.52 -19.21
CA GLU A 137 24.07 -12.84 -19.80
C GLU A 137 24.62 -13.84 -18.78
N LYS A 138 25.70 -13.45 -18.11
CA LYS A 138 26.33 -14.23 -17.03
C LYS A 138 25.61 -14.13 -15.70
N LYS A 139 24.76 -13.10 -15.53
CA LYS A 139 23.98 -12.82 -14.31
C LYS A 139 24.91 -12.59 -13.10
N GLU A 140 25.92 -11.73 -13.31
CA GLU A 140 26.93 -11.38 -12.31
C GLU A 140 27.19 -9.87 -12.30
N ILE A 141 27.48 -9.34 -11.11
CA ILE A 141 28.00 -7.99 -10.97
C ILE A 141 29.43 -7.97 -11.54
N ALA A 142 29.63 -7.23 -12.62
CA ALA A 142 30.92 -7.15 -13.29
C ALA A 142 31.85 -6.14 -12.60
N ASN A 143 31.33 -4.95 -12.30
CA ASN A 143 32.09 -3.86 -11.68
C ASN A 143 31.20 -2.96 -10.83
N THR A 144 31.82 -2.20 -9.93
CA THR A 144 31.20 -1.08 -9.21
C THR A 144 32.10 0.15 -9.36
N PHE A 145 31.54 1.24 -9.87
CA PHE A 145 32.25 2.49 -10.13
C PHE A 145 31.86 3.56 -9.12
N TYR A 146 32.87 4.20 -8.54
CA TYR A 146 32.70 5.32 -7.62
C TYR A 146 33.19 6.60 -8.28
N LEU A 147 32.37 7.65 -8.23
CA LEU A 147 32.64 8.93 -8.89
C LEU A 147 33.43 9.90 -8.00
N ASN A 148 33.62 9.55 -6.73
CA ASN A 148 34.39 10.35 -5.77
C ASN A 148 35.23 9.46 -4.86
N ALA A 149 36.20 10.07 -4.17
CA ALA A 149 37.11 9.36 -3.26
C ALA A 149 36.39 8.71 -2.06
N ASN A 150 35.22 9.21 -1.68
CA ASN A 150 34.46 8.72 -0.53
C ASN A 150 33.58 7.51 -0.84
N GLY A 151 33.37 7.17 -2.12
CA GLY A 151 32.57 6.02 -2.54
C GLY A 151 31.10 6.11 -2.18
N ASN A 152 30.54 7.33 -2.12
CA ASN A 152 29.19 7.57 -1.63
C ASN A 152 28.41 8.62 -2.43
N LEU A 153 28.88 8.98 -3.63
CA LEU A 153 28.15 9.90 -4.50
C LEU A 153 27.01 9.16 -5.20
N GLY A 154 25.78 9.55 -4.88
CA GLY A 154 24.58 9.02 -5.55
C GLY A 154 24.51 9.42 -7.02
N VAL A 155 24.08 8.47 -7.84
CA VAL A 155 23.83 8.64 -9.26
C VAL A 155 22.34 8.45 -9.52
N ASN A 156 21.71 9.48 -10.05
CA ASN A 156 20.27 9.52 -10.34
C ASN A 156 19.98 8.81 -11.67
N ASP A 157 20.80 9.08 -12.68
CA ASP A 157 20.61 8.56 -14.03
C ASP A 157 21.92 8.49 -14.84
N LEU A 158 21.92 7.73 -15.92
CA LEU A 158 23.05 7.53 -16.82
C LEU A 158 22.62 7.64 -18.29
N CYS A 159 23.47 8.25 -19.10
CA CYS A 159 23.38 8.10 -20.55
C CYS A 159 24.75 7.91 -21.21
N PHE A 160 24.74 7.29 -22.39
CA PHE A 160 25.93 6.97 -23.16
C PHE A 160 25.88 7.71 -24.50
N LYS A 161 26.98 8.40 -24.84
CA LYS A 161 27.09 9.12 -26.11
C LYS A 161 28.51 9.06 -26.63
N GLY A 162 28.67 8.48 -27.82
CA GLY A 162 30.00 8.23 -28.40
C GLY A 162 30.77 7.24 -27.54
N ASP A 163 31.98 7.61 -27.12
CA ASP A 163 32.85 6.81 -26.27
C ASP A 163 32.73 7.16 -24.78
N SER A 164 31.75 7.98 -24.40
CA SER A 164 31.66 8.57 -23.07
C SER A 164 30.37 8.16 -22.36
N VAL A 165 30.49 7.96 -21.05
CA VAL A 165 29.38 7.84 -20.11
C VAL A 165 29.18 9.15 -19.37
N TYR A 166 27.92 9.52 -19.17
CA TYR A 166 27.50 10.70 -18.43
C TYR A 166 26.63 10.27 -17.26
N ALA A 167 26.89 10.83 -16.08
CA ALA A 167 26.21 10.46 -14.84
C ALA A 167 25.58 11.69 -14.19
N ALA A 168 24.26 11.62 -14.01
CA ALA A 168 23.47 12.62 -13.32
C ALA A 168 23.56 12.43 -11.82
N THR A 169 23.83 13.51 -11.09
CA THR A 169 23.98 13.50 -9.62
C THR A 169 23.37 14.76 -9.02
N ASP A 170 23.14 14.75 -7.72
CA ASP A 170 22.63 15.91 -6.97
C ASP A 170 23.59 17.11 -6.97
N ILE A 171 24.87 16.89 -7.29
CA ILE A 171 25.88 17.96 -7.36
C ILE A 171 26.26 18.32 -8.80
N GLY A 172 25.60 17.72 -9.80
CA GLY A 172 25.82 18.02 -11.21
C GLY A 172 26.05 16.83 -12.12
N LEU A 173 26.59 17.12 -13.30
CA LEU A 173 26.82 16.14 -14.36
C LEU A 173 28.28 15.71 -14.35
N PHE A 174 28.52 14.40 -14.23
CA PHE A 174 29.85 13.80 -14.39
C PHE A 174 30.00 13.16 -15.76
N LYS A 175 31.24 13.06 -16.24
CA LYS A 175 31.60 12.42 -17.50
C LYS A 175 32.86 11.58 -17.34
N ALA A 176 32.91 10.39 -17.94
CA ALA A 176 34.14 9.61 -18.12
C ALA A 176 34.20 8.98 -19.52
N SER A 177 35.40 8.69 -20.03
CA SER A 177 35.55 7.89 -21.25
C SER A 177 35.45 6.41 -20.91
N MET A 178 34.71 5.65 -21.71
CA MET A 178 34.61 4.20 -21.63
C MET A 178 35.94 3.49 -21.95
N ASN A 179 36.92 4.22 -22.50
CA ASN A 179 38.27 3.71 -22.75
C ASN A 179 39.23 3.90 -21.54
N ASP A 180 38.82 4.68 -20.54
CA ASP A 180 39.60 4.93 -19.33
C ASP A 180 39.33 3.85 -18.26
N ASN A 181 40.14 3.85 -17.21
CA ASN A 181 39.89 3.00 -16.05
C ASN A 181 38.79 3.61 -15.16
N LEU A 182 37.53 3.23 -15.41
CA LEU A 182 36.36 3.75 -14.68
C LEU A 182 36.34 3.38 -13.18
N LEU A 183 37.14 2.41 -12.75
CA LEU A 183 37.32 2.06 -11.33
C LEU A 183 38.15 3.11 -10.57
N ASP A 184 38.95 3.91 -11.29
CA ASP A 184 39.63 5.08 -10.72
C ASP A 184 38.67 6.28 -10.75
N TYR A 185 38.27 6.77 -9.58
CA TYR A 185 37.38 7.91 -9.47
C TYR A 185 37.96 9.17 -10.15
N GLN A 186 39.28 9.25 -10.35
CA GLN A 186 39.92 10.38 -11.04
C GLN A 186 39.65 10.40 -12.55
N SER A 187 39.17 9.30 -13.13
CA SER A 187 38.70 9.23 -14.52
C SER A 187 37.39 9.99 -14.74
N TRP A 188 36.66 10.30 -13.66
CA TRP A 188 35.38 11.00 -13.71
C TRP A 188 35.57 12.51 -13.58
N GLN A 189 35.18 13.23 -14.63
CA GLN A 189 35.24 14.69 -14.71
C GLN A 189 33.91 15.31 -14.32
N HIS A 190 33.92 16.24 -13.37
CA HIS A 190 32.75 17.02 -12.98
C HIS A 190 32.51 18.14 -14.02
N LEU A 191 31.57 17.90 -14.92
CA LEU A 191 31.37 18.68 -16.14
C LEU A 191 30.44 19.88 -15.94
N ILE A 192 29.37 19.69 -15.18
CA ILE A 192 28.44 20.73 -14.75
C ILE A 192 28.43 20.70 -13.23
N VAL A 193 28.64 21.85 -12.59
CA VAL A 193 28.77 22.02 -11.14
C VAL A 193 27.61 22.85 -10.61
N ASP A 194 27.18 22.60 -9.37
CA ASP A 194 26.15 23.36 -8.64
C ASP A 194 24.78 23.42 -9.32
N LEU A 195 24.44 22.40 -10.12
CA LEU A 195 23.13 22.21 -10.72
C LEU A 195 22.74 20.74 -10.63
N PRO A 196 21.83 20.34 -9.73
CA PRO A 196 21.39 18.94 -9.63
C PRO A 196 20.87 18.43 -10.97
N VAL A 197 21.20 17.19 -11.32
CA VAL A 197 20.71 16.54 -12.55
C VAL A 197 19.96 15.29 -12.13
N ASN A 198 18.72 15.16 -12.60
CA ASN A 198 17.79 14.10 -12.18
C ASN A 198 17.63 13.01 -13.23
N SER A 199 17.54 13.38 -14.51
CA SER A 199 17.35 12.44 -15.62
C SER A 199 18.20 12.82 -16.82
N LEU A 200 18.61 11.85 -17.64
CA LEU A 200 19.48 12.04 -18.79
C LEU A 200 18.96 11.28 -20.00
N GLU A 201 18.86 11.96 -21.13
CA GLU A 201 18.45 11.35 -22.40
C GLU A 201 19.31 11.82 -23.57
N VAL A 202 19.50 10.95 -24.55
CA VAL A 202 20.26 11.26 -25.77
C VAL A 202 19.34 11.25 -26.98
N ALA A 203 19.17 12.40 -27.61
CA ALA A 203 18.39 12.58 -28.81
C ALA A 203 19.00 13.68 -29.67
N HIS A 204 18.79 13.63 -30.99
CA HIS A 204 19.28 14.62 -31.94
C HIS A 204 20.79 14.87 -31.83
N GLN A 205 21.56 13.85 -31.47
CA GLN A 205 22.99 13.94 -31.15
C GLN A 205 23.34 14.93 -30.02
N LYS A 206 22.42 15.23 -29.12
CA LYS A 206 22.61 16.09 -27.93
C LYS A 206 22.24 15.32 -26.67
N ILE A 207 22.67 15.82 -25.52
CA ILE A 207 22.26 15.28 -24.22
C ILE A 207 21.25 16.25 -23.65
N TYR A 208 20.08 15.75 -23.27
CA TYR A 208 19.03 16.51 -22.61
C TYR A 208 18.87 16.02 -21.18
N PHE A 209 18.50 16.91 -20.28
CA PHE A 209 18.32 16.56 -18.87
C PHE A 209 17.32 17.47 -18.17
N LEU A 210 16.77 16.93 -17.07
CA LEU A 210 15.97 17.68 -16.11
C LEU A 210 16.78 17.94 -14.84
N SER A 211 16.49 19.07 -14.19
CA SER A 211 17.06 19.47 -12.90
C SER A 211 15.94 19.50 -11.84
N GLU A 212 16.15 20.17 -10.71
CA GLU A 212 15.12 20.38 -9.67
C GLU A 212 13.95 21.23 -10.18
N SER A 213 14.21 22.15 -11.13
CA SER A 213 13.15 22.88 -11.82
C SER A 213 12.29 21.91 -12.62
N LEU A 214 11.02 21.80 -12.27
CA LEU A 214 10.02 21.01 -13.01
C LEU A 214 9.46 21.78 -14.23
N GLU A 215 10.20 22.77 -14.71
CA GLU A 215 9.79 23.62 -15.83
C GLU A 215 10.82 23.61 -16.97
N ASP A 216 12.11 23.63 -16.65
CA ASP A 216 13.17 23.79 -17.65
C ASP A 216 13.76 22.45 -18.11
N ILE A 217 13.90 22.32 -19.43
CA ILE A 217 14.56 21.19 -20.09
C ILE A 217 15.91 21.68 -20.57
N TYR A 218 16.97 21.18 -19.95
CA TYR A 218 18.34 21.58 -20.27
C TYR A 218 18.90 20.73 -21.39
N CYS A 219 19.82 21.31 -22.15
CA CYS A 219 20.58 20.63 -23.19
C CYS A 219 22.07 20.90 -23.00
N TYR A 220 22.86 19.84 -23.08
CA TYR A 220 24.30 19.89 -23.17
C TYR A 220 24.74 19.48 -24.59
N SER A 221 25.34 20.42 -25.32
CA SER A 221 25.84 20.23 -26.67
C SER A 221 27.03 21.14 -26.94
N SER A 222 27.99 20.67 -27.75
CA SER A 222 29.18 21.44 -28.13
C SER A 222 29.89 22.09 -26.94
N GLN A 223 30.05 21.33 -25.84
CA GLN A 223 30.67 21.76 -24.58
C GLN A 223 29.95 22.90 -23.84
N ASN A 224 28.70 23.21 -24.21
CA ASN A 224 27.91 24.25 -23.57
C ASN A 224 26.58 23.68 -23.06
N MET A 225 26.13 24.22 -21.94
CA MET A 225 24.81 23.97 -21.38
C MET A 225 23.90 25.18 -21.64
N TYR A 226 22.64 24.92 -22.01
CA TYR A 226 21.61 25.94 -22.15
C TYR A 226 20.22 25.35 -21.95
N VAL A 227 19.22 26.19 -21.63
CA VAL A 227 17.81 25.76 -21.57
C VAL A 227 17.33 25.57 -23.02
N ALA A 228 16.94 24.35 -23.36
CA ALA A 228 16.45 24.00 -24.69
C ALA A 228 14.98 24.39 -24.87
N ALA A 229 14.15 24.11 -23.86
CA ALA A 229 12.73 24.42 -23.84
C ALA A 229 12.23 24.50 -22.39
N THR A 230 11.04 25.07 -22.22
CA THR A 230 10.36 25.17 -20.92
C THR A 230 8.92 24.67 -21.09
N ALA A 231 8.44 23.85 -20.17
CA ALA A 231 7.07 23.34 -20.14
C ALA A 231 6.58 23.17 -18.70
N GLU A 232 5.32 23.48 -18.41
CA GLU A 232 4.81 23.41 -17.05
C GLU A 232 4.63 21.97 -16.56
N ASN A 233 4.95 21.73 -15.28
CA ASN A 233 4.71 20.47 -14.57
C ASN A 233 5.34 19.24 -15.25
N LEU A 234 6.60 19.34 -15.66
CA LEU A 234 7.34 18.22 -16.23
C LEU A 234 7.39 17.04 -15.26
N LYS A 235 7.21 15.83 -15.82
CA LYS A 235 7.20 14.56 -15.08
C LYS A 235 8.28 13.60 -15.54
N PHE A 236 8.63 13.63 -16.82
CA PHE A 236 9.71 12.81 -17.36
C PHE A 236 10.28 13.40 -18.65
N LEU A 237 11.44 12.87 -19.01
CA LEU A 237 12.14 13.07 -20.28
C LEU A 237 12.49 11.67 -20.80
N LYS A 238 12.18 11.36 -22.06
CA LYS A 238 12.49 10.05 -22.68
C LYS A 238 12.95 10.21 -24.10
N ALA A 239 14.07 9.59 -24.46
CA ALA A 239 14.42 9.40 -25.86
C ALA A 239 13.93 8.04 -26.34
N GLU A 240 13.33 8.03 -27.53
CA GLU A 240 12.89 6.80 -28.20
C GLU A 240 13.13 6.97 -29.70
N SER A 241 13.95 6.09 -30.28
CA SER A 241 14.33 6.13 -31.71
C SER A 241 14.86 7.50 -32.19
N ASP A 242 15.76 8.12 -31.40
CA ASP A 242 16.36 9.47 -31.60
C ASP A 242 15.39 10.66 -31.50
N ARG A 243 14.10 10.41 -31.23
CA ARG A 243 13.10 11.43 -30.89
C ARG A 243 13.08 11.66 -29.38
N LEU A 244 12.72 12.86 -28.96
CA LEU A 244 12.71 13.24 -27.55
C LEU A 244 11.30 13.63 -27.10
N PHE A 245 10.85 13.05 -26.00
CA PHE A 245 9.52 13.28 -25.44
C PHE A 245 9.60 13.79 -24.03
N VAL A 246 8.61 14.60 -23.68
CA VAL A 246 8.33 15.00 -22.31
C VAL A 246 6.86 14.79 -22.00
N GLY A 247 6.60 14.34 -20.79
CA GLY A 247 5.26 14.28 -20.21
C GLY A 247 5.06 15.39 -19.19
N THR A 248 3.84 15.89 -19.16
CA THR A 248 3.36 16.73 -18.06
C THR A 248 2.20 16.01 -17.36
N GLN A 249 1.41 16.75 -16.59
CA GLN A 249 0.21 16.20 -15.95
C GLN A 249 -0.82 15.69 -16.98
N SER A 250 -1.02 16.42 -18.09
CA SER A 250 -2.09 16.12 -19.05
C SER A 250 -1.63 16.05 -20.51
N ASN A 251 -0.31 16.08 -20.74
CA ASN A 251 0.26 16.20 -22.08
C ASN A 251 1.35 15.17 -22.36
N LEU A 252 1.41 14.74 -23.62
CA LEU A 252 2.60 14.18 -24.26
C LEU A 252 3.08 15.18 -25.33
N ILE A 253 4.33 15.60 -25.20
CA ILE A 253 4.96 16.60 -26.08
C ILE A 253 6.24 16.01 -26.65
N GLU A 254 6.47 16.21 -27.94
CA GLU A 254 7.74 15.94 -28.61
C GLU A 254 8.57 17.22 -28.68
N ILE A 255 9.85 17.13 -28.35
CA ILE A 255 10.82 18.19 -28.55
C ILE A 255 11.48 17.95 -29.90
N MET A 256 11.33 18.90 -30.82
CA MET A 256 11.90 18.80 -32.17
C MET A 256 13.43 19.08 -32.14
N PRO A 257 14.20 18.73 -33.19
CA PRO A 257 15.65 18.96 -33.23
C PRO A 257 16.10 20.42 -33.04
N GLU A 258 15.26 21.36 -33.45
CA GLU A 258 15.41 22.81 -33.26
C GLU A 258 14.94 23.31 -31.88
N ASN A 259 14.58 22.38 -30.99
CA ASN A 259 14.06 22.59 -29.64
C ASN A 259 12.67 23.28 -29.59
N THR A 260 11.86 23.16 -30.63
CA THR A 260 10.45 23.56 -30.57
C THR A 260 9.62 22.45 -29.92
N LEU A 261 8.53 22.83 -29.24
CA LEU A 261 7.61 21.89 -28.60
C LEU A 261 6.44 21.57 -29.54
N ASN A 262 6.22 20.29 -29.81
CA ASN A 262 5.10 19.79 -30.60
C ASN A 262 4.20 18.91 -29.72
N THR A 263 3.03 19.42 -29.34
CA THR A 263 2.07 18.65 -28.54
C THR A 263 1.47 17.51 -29.35
N ILE A 264 1.82 16.28 -29.00
CA ILE A 264 1.25 15.07 -29.62
C ILE A 264 -0.18 14.85 -29.11
N LYS A 265 -0.38 15.01 -27.80
CA LYS A 265 -1.69 14.84 -27.18
C LYS A 265 -1.82 15.67 -25.91
N GLU A 266 -2.93 16.41 -25.82
CA GLU A 266 -3.42 17.01 -24.58
C GLU A 266 -4.77 16.38 -24.23
N SER A 267 -4.96 15.95 -22.98
CA SER A 267 -6.23 15.43 -22.50
C SER A 267 -6.33 15.44 -20.98
N SER A 268 -7.46 15.88 -20.44
CA SER A 268 -7.82 15.69 -19.02
C SER A 268 -8.02 14.22 -18.62
N TYR A 269 -8.06 13.31 -19.60
CA TYR A 269 -8.04 11.88 -19.37
C TYR A 269 -6.62 11.38 -19.01
N LEU A 270 -5.57 12.16 -19.22
CA LEU A 270 -4.24 11.86 -18.68
C LEU A 270 -4.07 12.54 -17.32
N TYR A 271 -3.29 11.95 -16.43
CA TYR A 271 -3.07 12.50 -15.09
C TYR A 271 -1.59 12.66 -14.73
N ARG A 272 -0.73 11.71 -15.12
CA ARG A 272 0.71 11.80 -14.89
C ARG A 272 1.41 10.85 -15.83
N VAL A 273 1.91 11.34 -16.95
CA VAL A 273 2.68 10.52 -17.88
C VAL A 273 4.11 10.43 -17.37
N SER A 274 4.69 9.23 -17.32
CA SER A 274 6.04 8.99 -16.74
C SER A 274 7.02 8.36 -17.74
N ASP A 275 6.53 7.80 -18.84
CA ASP A 275 7.31 7.09 -19.85
C ASP A 275 6.51 6.97 -21.16
N VAL A 276 7.19 6.77 -22.27
CA VAL A 276 6.60 6.53 -23.59
C VAL A 276 7.41 5.52 -24.39
N ILE A 277 6.71 4.62 -25.08
CA ILE A 277 7.28 3.79 -26.14
C ILE A 277 6.48 3.98 -27.43
N ILE A 278 7.14 3.82 -28.57
CA ILE A 278 6.57 4.05 -29.89
C ILE A 278 6.52 2.74 -30.67
N ASP A 279 5.39 2.48 -31.31
CA ASP A 279 5.19 1.33 -32.19
C ASP A 279 4.52 1.77 -33.49
N GLY A 280 5.34 2.10 -34.48
CA GLY A 280 4.86 2.76 -35.71
C GLY A 280 4.23 4.12 -35.39
N ASN A 281 2.92 4.24 -35.61
CA ASN A 281 2.16 5.47 -35.32
C ASN A 281 1.41 5.42 -33.98
N ILE A 282 1.63 4.37 -33.18
CA ILE A 282 0.99 4.19 -31.88
C ILE A 282 1.95 4.63 -30.78
N TYR A 283 1.46 5.42 -29.84
CA TYR A 283 2.18 5.75 -28.62
C TYR A 283 1.58 4.96 -27.47
N TRP A 284 2.43 4.35 -26.66
CA TRP A 284 2.03 3.76 -25.39
C TRP A 284 2.66 4.55 -24.27
N LEU A 285 1.83 4.92 -23.30
CA LEU A 285 2.16 5.81 -22.21
C LEU A 285 1.95 5.10 -20.88
N SER A 286 2.84 5.36 -19.93
CA SER A 286 2.51 5.15 -18.54
C SER A 286 1.60 6.28 -18.05
N ASP A 287 0.67 6.00 -17.16
CA ASP A 287 -0.20 6.99 -16.51
C ASP A 287 -0.33 6.71 -15.01
N GLY A 288 -0.31 7.79 -14.22
CA GLY A 288 -0.38 7.73 -12.76
C GLY A 288 -1.68 7.14 -12.20
N ILE A 289 -2.78 7.12 -12.96
CA ILE A 289 -4.06 6.55 -12.52
C ILE A 289 -4.42 5.29 -13.30
N ARG A 290 -4.19 5.29 -14.61
CA ARG A 290 -4.68 4.27 -15.57
C ARG A 290 -3.63 3.25 -16.00
N SER A 291 -2.42 3.39 -15.49
CA SER A 291 -1.26 2.56 -15.82
C SER A 291 -0.86 2.58 -17.28
N LEU A 292 -1.37 1.69 -18.14
CA LEU A 292 -0.97 1.67 -19.55
C LEU A 292 -2.03 2.35 -20.41
N VAL A 293 -1.66 3.41 -21.11
CA VAL A 293 -2.56 4.14 -22.02
C VAL A 293 -2.02 4.10 -23.44
N ARG A 294 -2.84 3.67 -24.38
CA ARG A 294 -2.55 3.69 -25.82
C ARG A 294 -3.16 4.90 -26.50
N ILE A 295 -2.35 5.62 -27.27
CA ILE A 295 -2.79 6.61 -28.26
C ILE A 295 -2.68 5.96 -29.63
N ASN A 296 -3.80 5.75 -30.32
CA ASN A 296 -3.79 5.23 -31.69
C ASN A 296 -3.55 6.35 -32.73
N GLU A 297 -3.51 5.98 -34.01
CA GLU A 297 -3.27 6.90 -35.13
C GLU A 297 -4.29 8.05 -35.21
N ASN A 298 -5.53 7.81 -34.76
CA ASN A 298 -6.60 8.80 -34.70
C ASN A 298 -6.60 9.61 -33.39
N LEU A 299 -5.53 9.51 -32.59
CA LEU A 299 -5.34 10.17 -31.30
C LEU A 299 -6.41 9.84 -30.25
N THR A 300 -7.07 8.68 -30.37
CA THR A 300 -8.00 8.19 -29.34
C THR A 300 -7.25 7.41 -28.27
N LEU A 301 -7.68 7.57 -27.02
CA LEU A 301 -7.07 6.96 -25.84
C LEU A 301 -7.79 5.66 -25.48
N LYS A 302 -7.04 4.63 -25.11
CA LYS A 302 -7.55 3.40 -24.47
C LYS A 302 -6.58 2.95 -23.39
N ASP A 303 -7.08 2.69 -22.20
CA ASP A 303 -6.28 2.20 -21.06
C ASP A 303 -6.33 0.68 -20.90
N TYR A 304 -5.34 0.17 -20.18
CA TYR A 304 -5.19 -1.23 -19.82
C TYR A 304 -4.62 -1.31 -18.40
N GLN A 305 -5.43 -1.83 -17.48
CA GLN A 305 -5.05 -1.99 -16.09
C GLN A 305 -5.63 -3.28 -15.53
N PRO A 306 -4.80 -4.17 -14.94
CA PRO A 306 -5.32 -5.31 -14.19
C PRO A 306 -6.21 -4.86 -13.02
N SER A 307 -7.28 -5.61 -12.77
CA SER A 307 -8.14 -5.35 -11.62
C SER A 307 -7.39 -5.58 -10.30
N GLY A 308 -7.55 -4.66 -9.35
CA GLY A 308 -6.91 -4.67 -8.04
C GLY A 308 -7.33 -3.45 -7.21
N PRO A 309 -7.02 -3.43 -5.91
CA PRO A 309 -7.19 -2.22 -5.09
C PRO A 309 -6.31 -1.09 -5.62
N LEU A 310 -6.68 0.17 -5.35
CA LEU A 310 -5.90 1.33 -5.83
C LEU A 310 -4.71 1.69 -4.92
N THR A 311 -4.52 0.95 -3.83
CA THR A 311 -3.52 1.21 -2.79
C THR A 311 -3.07 -0.08 -2.13
N ASN A 312 -1.84 -0.09 -1.66
CA ASN A 312 -1.25 -1.21 -0.90
C ASN A 312 -1.56 -1.12 0.60
N ARG A 313 -2.36 -0.12 1.02
CA ARG A 313 -2.83 0.03 2.39
C ARG A 313 -4.05 -0.83 2.64
N ALA A 314 -3.98 -1.66 3.67
CA ALA A 314 -5.08 -2.47 4.18
C ALA A 314 -5.06 -2.41 5.72
N PHE A 315 -5.60 -1.33 6.28
CA PHE A 315 -5.66 -1.12 7.73
C PHE A 315 -6.61 -2.11 8.41
N SER A 316 -7.74 -2.40 7.77
CA SER A 316 -8.66 -3.45 8.18
C SER A 316 -9.27 -4.12 6.95
N THR A 317 -9.67 -5.38 7.14
CA THR A 317 -10.31 -6.19 6.11
C THR A 317 -11.52 -6.90 6.70
N SER A 318 -12.62 -6.91 5.97
CA SER A 318 -13.80 -7.71 6.27
C SER A 318 -14.10 -8.61 5.08
N ILE A 319 -14.41 -9.88 5.35
CA ILE A 319 -14.64 -10.90 4.33
C ILE A 319 -16.01 -11.51 4.60
N THR A 320 -16.88 -11.45 3.60
CA THR A 320 -18.16 -12.16 3.60
C THR A 320 -18.12 -13.28 2.58
N GLN A 321 -19.22 -13.99 2.39
CA GLN A 321 -19.25 -15.16 1.51
C GLN A 321 -18.87 -14.82 0.06
N ASP A 322 -19.21 -13.61 -0.40
CA ASP A 322 -19.03 -13.15 -1.77
C ASP A 322 -18.14 -11.90 -1.90
N LYS A 323 -17.85 -11.19 -0.80
CA LYS A 323 -17.13 -9.92 -0.83
C LYS A 323 -15.86 -9.91 0.00
N ILE A 324 -14.88 -9.15 -0.47
CA ILE A 324 -13.72 -8.69 0.30
C ILE A 324 -13.83 -7.17 0.40
N LEU A 325 -13.82 -6.63 1.61
CA LEU A 325 -13.88 -5.19 1.90
C LEU A 325 -12.54 -4.80 2.52
N VAL A 326 -11.91 -3.74 2.03
CA VAL A 326 -10.59 -3.27 2.46
C VAL A 326 -10.65 -1.80 2.81
N SER A 327 -10.32 -1.48 4.05
CA SER A 327 -10.20 -0.10 4.54
C SER A 327 -8.74 0.33 4.45
N PRO A 328 -8.36 1.28 3.59
CA PRO A 328 -7.00 1.78 3.49
C PRO A 328 -6.63 2.83 4.55
N GLY A 329 -7.61 3.31 5.31
CA GLY A 329 -7.48 4.42 6.26
C GLY A 329 -6.82 4.05 7.58
N GLY A 330 -7.53 4.27 8.69
CA GLY A 330 -7.04 3.98 10.03
C GLY A 330 -6.34 5.13 10.73
N VAL A 331 -5.56 4.77 11.74
CA VAL A 331 -4.96 5.71 12.71
C VAL A 331 -3.45 5.75 12.58
N SER A 332 -2.85 6.88 12.97
CA SER A 332 -1.38 7.00 13.01
C SER A 332 -0.79 6.18 14.15
N VAL A 333 0.54 6.08 14.22
CA VAL A 333 1.22 5.48 15.39
C VAL A 333 0.83 6.19 16.69
N GLN A 334 0.53 7.48 16.62
CA GLN A 334 0.04 8.28 17.73
C GLN A 334 -1.48 8.25 17.88
N TRP A 335 -2.19 7.38 17.17
CA TRP A 335 -3.66 7.27 17.19
C TRP A 335 -4.41 8.56 16.82
N ASP A 336 -3.75 9.40 16.04
CA ASP A 336 -4.35 10.57 15.39
C ASP A 336 -4.75 10.25 13.95
N ASN A 337 -5.36 11.23 13.28
CA ASN A 337 -5.74 11.14 11.88
C ASN A 337 -4.51 10.90 11.00
N ASN A 338 -4.58 9.89 10.14
CA ASN A 338 -3.62 9.70 9.05
C ASN A 338 -3.93 10.64 7.87
N ASN A 339 -5.12 11.23 7.84
CA ASN A 339 -5.61 12.02 6.72
C ASN A 339 -5.55 11.22 5.41
N THR A 340 -6.08 10.00 5.44
CA THR A 340 -6.18 9.12 4.28
C THR A 340 -7.47 9.43 3.53
N TYR A 341 -7.34 9.90 2.30
CA TYR A 341 -8.46 10.33 1.43
C TYR A 341 -8.85 9.28 0.38
N GLN A 342 -8.48 8.02 0.58
CA GLN A 342 -8.68 6.98 -0.43
C GLN A 342 -10.11 6.40 -0.43
N GLY A 343 -10.89 6.63 0.64
CA GLY A 343 -12.18 5.97 0.85
C GLY A 343 -11.98 4.50 1.17
N PHE A 344 -12.66 3.58 0.48
CA PHE A 344 -12.43 2.14 0.65
C PHE A 344 -12.51 1.35 -0.67
N HIS A 345 -11.98 0.14 -0.67
CA HIS A 345 -11.99 -0.77 -1.80
C HIS A 345 -12.77 -2.02 -1.48
N TRP A 346 -13.42 -2.61 -2.48
CA TRP A 346 -14.08 -3.90 -2.29
C TRP A 346 -14.03 -4.75 -3.56
N SER A 347 -14.19 -6.06 -3.40
CA SER A 347 -14.19 -7.01 -4.50
C SER A 347 -15.35 -7.99 -4.37
N ASP A 348 -15.98 -8.32 -5.49
CA ASP A 348 -16.92 -9.45 -5.65
C ASP A 348 -16.19 -10.79 -5.90
N GLY A 349 -14.86 -10.79 -5.78
CA GLY A 349 -13.94 -11.88 -6.06
C GLY A 349 -13.47 -12.01 -7.51
N TYR A 350 -14.01 -11.20 -8.43
CA TYR A 350 -13.60 -11.08 -9.84
C TYR A 350 -13.04 -9.69 -10.13
N ASN A 351 -13.83 -8.67 -9.78
CA ASN A 351 -13.53 -7.27 -10.02
C ASN A 351 -13.24 -6.56 -8.70
N TRP A 352 -12.49 -5.48 -8.80
CA TRP A 352 -12.26 -4.53 -7.74
C TRP A 352 -12.99 -3.23 -8.02
N PHE A 353 -13.61 -2.71 -6.97
CA PHE A 353 -14.37 -1.48 -6.97
C PHE A 353 -13.76 -0.54 -5.93
N ASN A 354 -13.88 0.76 -6.20
CA ASN A 354 -13.40 1.81 -5.32
C ASN A 354 -14.55 2.76 -4.98
N LEU A 355 -14.71 3.08 -3.70
CA LEU A 355 -15.50 4.22 -3.27
C LEU A 355 -14.55 5.32 -2.81
N PRO A 356 -14.42 6.42 -3.57
CA PRO A 356 -13.58 7.54 -3.15
C PRO A 356 -14.21 8.27 -1.97
N TYR A 357 -13.37 8.92 -1.15
CA TYR A 357 -13.82 9.68 0.02
C TYR A 357 -14.89 10.75 -0.29
N THR A 358 -14.89 11.30 -1.51
CA THR A 358 -15.91 12.26 -1.98
C THR A 358 -17.31 11.65 -2.04
N SER A 359 -17.42 10.35 -2.34
CA SER A 359 -18.69 9.61 -2.33
C SER A 359 -19.14 9.23 -0.92
N LEU A 360 -18.28 9.43 0.08
CA LEU A 360 -18.51 9.12 1.49
C LEU A 360 -18.75 10.39 2.32
N GLY A 361 -19.30 11.45 1.72
CA GLY A 361 -19.55 12.72 2.41
C GLY A 361 -18.27 13.46 2.83
N GLY A 362 -17.11 13.09 2.26
CA GLY A 362 -15.82 13.64 2.66
C GLY A 362 -15.16 12.93 3.83
N ALA A 363 -15.72 11.79 4.28
CA ALA A 363 -15.15 10.98 5.36
C ALA A 363 -13.75 10.46 5.04
N ARG A 364 -12.88 10.45 6.04
CA ARG A 364 -11.47 10.10 5.93
C ARG A 364 -11.15 8.97 6.89
N ASP A 365 -9.98 8.37 6.69
CA ASP A 365 -9.45 7.41 7.66
C ASP A 365 -10.47 6.31 7.98
N ILE A 366 -10.99 5.65 6.94
CA ILE A 366 -11.91 4.52 7.09
C ILE A 366 -11.23 3.44 7.95
N THR A 367 -11.85 3.08 9.07
CA THR A 367 -11.23 2.26 10.12
C THR A 367 -11.71 0.82 10.12
N ASN A 368 -13.01 0.60 9.89
CA ASN A 368 -13.60 -0.73 9.75
C ASN A 368 -14.86 -0.69 8.88
N ILE A 369 -15.21 -1.83 8.27
CA ILE A 369 -16.41 -2.00 7.45
C ILE A 369 -17.07 -3.31 7.82
N VAL A 370 -18.35 -3.26 8.16
CA VAL A 370 -19.17 -4.46 8.41
C VAL A 370 -20.38 -4.47 7.50
N GLU A 371 -20.66 -5.65 6.94
CA GLU A 371 -21.87 -5.90 6.16
C GLU A 371 -22.98 -6.42 7.09
N ALA A 372 -24.09 -5.70 7.14
CA ALA A 372 -25.30 -6.09 7.83
C ALA A 372 -26.17 -7.01 6.95
N PRO A 373 -27.15 -7.73 7.55
CA PRO A 373 -28.15 -8.46 6.78
C PRO A 373 -28.80 -7.58 5.71
N LYS A 374 -29.09 -8.17 4.54
CA LYS A 374 -29.60 -7.49 3.33
C LYS A 374 -28.59 -6.59 2.61
N GLY A 375 -27.30 -6.67 2.94
CA GLY A 375 -26.22 -6.07 2.16
C GLY A 375 -25.96 -4.58 2.43
N LYS A 376 -26.49 -4.04 3.54
CA LYS A 376 -26.16 -2.69 4.02
C LYS A 376 -24.76 -2.70 4.61
N LEU A 377 -23.96 -1.68 4.33
CA LEU A 377 -22.64 -1.52 4.95
C LEU A 377 -22.69 -0.47 6.05
N TYR A 378 -22.05 -0.79 7.16
CA TYR A 378 -21.71 0.15 8.22
C TYR A 378 -20.20 0.39 8.21
N VAL A 379 -19.80 1.65 8.11
CA VAL A 379 -18.40 2.04 7.89
C VAL A 379 -17.95 2.97 9.00
N GLY A 380 -17.03 2.51 9.83
CA GLY A 380 -16.37 3.31 10.87
C GLY A 380 -15.35 4.28 10.26
N THR A 381 -15.27 5.48 10.83
CA THR A 381 -14.37 6.54 10.35
C THR A 381 -13.66 7.24 11.51
N TRP A 382 -12.49 7.79 11.24
CA TRP A 382 -11.74 8.58 12.22
C TRP A 382 -11.99 10.09 12.13
N ASN A 383 -13.14 10.52 11.60
CA ASN A 383 -13.53 11.94 11.59
C ASN A 383 -15.04 12.20 11.49
N ASN A 384 -15.81 11.38 10.77
CA ASN A 384 -17.23 11.61 10.48
C ASN A 384 -18.19 10.76 11.34
N GLY A 385 -17.68 9.82 12.13
CA GLY A 385 -18.49 8.88 12.91
C GLY A 385 -18.74 7.58 12.15
N LEU A 386 -20.00 7.17 12.06
CA LEU A 386 -20.42 5.93 11.39
C LEU A 386 -21.20 6.25 10.11
N LEU A 387 -20.80 5.68 8.98
CA LEU A 387 -21.55 5.81 7.72
C LEU A 387 -22.41 4.58 7.49
N GLU A 388 -23.55 4.79 6.87
CA GLU A 388 -24.48 3.76 6.42
C GLU A 388 -24.61 3.82 4.90
N LEU A 389 -24.29 2.72 4.22
CA LEU A 389 -24.31 2.63 2.77
C LEU A 389 -25.19 1.47 2.29
N GLU A 390 -25.77 1.62 1.11
CA GLU A 390 -26.52 0.57 0.42
C GLU A 390 -26.01 0.44 -1.02
N TYR A 391 -26.09 -0.76 -1.58
CA TYR A 391 -25.69 -0.99 -2.97
C TYR A 391 -26.72 -0.36 -3.91
N ASP A 392 -26.25 0.45 -4.84
CA ASP A 392 -27.05 1.12 -5.86
C ASP A 392 -26.79 0.42 -7.21
N GLU A 393 -27.82 -0.21 -7.76
CA GLU A 393 -27.75 -0.96 -9.02
C GLU A 393 -27.44 -0.06 -10.22
N ASP A 394 -27.90 1.21 -10.21
CA ASP A 394 -27.66 2.16 -11.29
C ASP A 394 -26.21 2.65 -11.30
N LEU A 395 -25.59 2.76 -10.11
CA LEU A 395 -24.17 3.08 -9.97
C LEU A 395 -23.26 1.86 -10.13
N GLY A 396 -23.81 0.65 -9.99
CA GLY A 396 -23.02 -0.58 -9.88
C GLY A 396 -22.05 -0.54 -8.68
N ASN A 397 -22.40 0.19 -7.63
CA ASN A 397 -21.55 0.43 -6.48
C ASN A 397 -22.36 0.90 -5.25
N TYR A 398 -21.72 1.03 -4.09
CA TYR A 398 -22.40 1.53 -2.88
C TYR A 398 -22.61 3.05 -2.93
N ALA A 399 -23.73 3.50 -2.36
CA ALA A 399 -24.07 4.89 -2.15
C ALA A 399 -24.22 5.19 -0.65
N LEU A 400 -23.80 6.38 -0.23
CA LEU A 400 -24.01 6.86 1.13
C LEU A 400 -25.50 7.16 1.36
N VAL A 401 -26.11 6.47 2.32
CA VAL A 401 -27.52 6.64 2.71
C VAL A 401 -27.63 7.58 3.91
N LYS A 402 -26.77 7.41 4.91
CA LYS A 402 -26.82 8.20 6.15
C LYS A 402 -25.45 8.33 6.81
N GLU A 403 -25.19 9.51 7.35
CA GLU A 403 -24.09 9.75 8.29
C GLU A 403 -24.65 9.78 9.72
N HIS A 404 -24.15 8.90 10.58
CA HIS A 404 -24.41 8.88 12.01
C HIS A 404 -23.29 9.63 12.73
N ASN A 405 -23.60 10.84 13.18
CA ASN A 405 -22.73 11.77 13.87
C ASN A 405 -23.39 12.28 15.16
N TYR A 406 -22.84 13.33 15.79
CA TYR A 406 -23.39 13.89 17.02
C TYR A 406 -24.86 14.32 16.88
N GLU A 407 -25.21 15.02 15.80
CA GLU A 407 -26.58 15.50 15.59
C GLU A 407 -27.55 14.36 15.26
N THR A 408 -27.19 13.48 14.33
CA THR A 408 -28.09 12.40 13.88
C THR A 408 -28.25 11.27 14.90
N SER A 409 -27.38 11.21 15.92
CA SER A 409 -27.47 10.30 17.07
C SER A 409 -28.09 10.93 18.32
N ASN A 410 -28.54 12.19 18.25
CA ASN A 410 -29.01 12.99 19.39
C ASN A 410 -27.97 13.07 20.54
N GLY A 411 -26.70 13.24 20.20
CA GLY A 411 -25.59 13.43 21.13
C GLY A 411 -25.01 12.14 21.73
N ASN A 412 -25.46 10.96 21.26
CA ASN A 412 -24.95 9.68 21.73
C ASN A 412 -23.57 9.35 21.14
N LEU A 413 -23.32 9.77 19.90
CA LEU A 413 -21.98 9.78 19.34
C LEU A 413 -21.32 11.10 19.71
N GLN A 414 -20.33 11.04 20.60
CA GLN A 414 -19.70 12.24 21.14
C GLN A 414 -18.54 12.69 20.24
N THR A 415 -18.41 14.02 20.11
CA THR A 415 -17.30 14.63 19.38
C THR A 415 -16.08 14.79 20.29
N ILE A 416 -14.89 14.77 19.72
CA ILE A 416 -13.64 15.00 20.47
C ILE A 416 -13.46 16.49 20.84
N SER A 417 -14.15 17.38 20.13
CA SER A 417 -14.21 18.80 20.44
C SER A 417 -15.56 19.38 20.05
N SER A 418 -16.17 20.14 20.96
CA SER A 418 -17.38 20.93 20.74
C SER A 418 -17.08 22.42 20.59
N ASP A 419 -15.81 22.81 20.64
CA ASP A 419 -15.38 24.20 20.46
C ASP A 419 -15.27 24.51 18.97
N THR A 420 -16.12 25.41 18.47
CA THR A 420 -16.13 25.81 17.05
C THR A 420 -14.85 26.48 16.56
N SER A 421 -13.95 26.88 17.46
CA SER A 421 -12.64 27.43 17.11
C SER A 421 -11.54 26.37 16.98
N ASP A 422 -11.81 25.14 17.40
CA ASP A 422 -10.91 24.00 17.26
C ASP A 422 -10.92 23.47 15.82
N GLY A 423 -9.74 23.18 15.26
CA GLY A 423 -9.62 22.55 13.95
C GLY A 423 -10.24 21.15 13.89
N ASN A 424 -10.42 20.52 15.05
CA ASN A 424 -11.05 19.22 15.23
C ASN A 424 -12.54 19.31 15.61
N TYR A 425 -13.15 20.51 15.52
CA TYR A 425 -14.55 20.71 15.84
C TYR A 425 -15.44 19.68 15.13
N GLY A 426 -16.29 19.02 15.91
CA GLY A 426 -17.26 18.06 15.38
C GLY A 426 -16.69 16.70 14.99
N TRP A 427 -15.38 16.46 15.12
CA TRP A 427 -14.78 15.19 14.73
C TRP A 427 -15.19 14.07 15.68
N LEU A 428 -15.51 12.91 15.10
CA LEU A 428 -15.81 11.67 15.82
C LEU A 428 -14.77 10.60 15.48
N ARG A 429 -14.44 9.74 16.44
CA ARG A 429 -13.43 8.69 16.27
C ARG A 429 -14.03 7.32 16.55
N VAL A 430 -14.42 6.62 15.49
CA VAL A 430 -14.99 5.28 15.53
C VAL A 430 -13.96 4.30 14.99
N LYS A 431 -13.37 3.45 15.85
CA LYS A 431 -12.35 2.47 15.42
C LYS A 431 -12.99 1.23 14.82
N ASP A 432 -14.01 0.74 15.50
CA ASP A 432 -14.62 -0.53 15.18
C ASP A 432 -16.14 -0.49 15.33
N VAL A 433 -16.78 -1.40 14.59
CA VAL A 433 -18.22 -1.56 14.43
C VAL A 433 -18.49 -3.07 14.45
N VAL A 434 -19.42 -3.51 15.28
CA VAL A 434 -19.87 -4.90 15.36
C VAL A 434 -21.39 -4.94 15.34
N ILE A 435 -21.96 -5.96 14.71
CA ILE A 435 -23.42 -6.18 14.72
C ILE A 435 -23.67 -7.43 15.55
N ASP A 436 -24.51 -7.31 16.58
CA ASP A 436 -24.88 -8.48 17.39
C ASP A 436 -25.99 -9.32 16.74
N ASP A 437 -26.27 -10.48 17.33
CA ASP A 437 -27.29 -11.42 16.83
C ASP A 437 -28.72 -10.84 16.80
N ASN A 438 -28.98 -9.76 17.56
CA ASN A 438 -30.25 -9.04 17.54
C ASN A 438 -30.30 -7.94 16.47
N GLY A 439 -29.20 -7.76 15.72
CA GLY A 439 -29.06 -6.72 14.70
C GLY A 439 -28.77 -5.34 15.26
N LEU A 440 -28.33 -5.23 16.52
CA LEU A 440 -27.88 -3.97 17.10
C LEU A 440 -26.46 -3.66 16.61
N VAL A 441 -26.22 -2.42 16.21
CA VAL A 441 -24.92 -1.96 15.74
C VAL A 441 -24.17 -1.34 16.90
N TRP A 442 -23.12 -2.00 17.37
CA TRP A 442 -22.25 -1.57 18.46
C TRP A 442 -20.99 -0.91 17.93
N ILE A 443 -20.53 0.14 18.59
CA ILE A 443 -19.30 0.84 18.23
C ILE A 443 -18.49 1.27 19.45
N THR A 444 -17.20 1.45 19.24
CA THR A 444 -16.34 2.23 20.16
C THR A 444 -16.23 3.69 19.70
N ASN A 445 -16.31 4.63 20.63
CA ASN A 445 -16.12 6.06 20.40
C ASN A 445 -14.91 6.54 21.22
N SER A 446 -13.81 6.89 20.57
CA SER A 446 -12.57 7.29 21.25
C SER A 446 -12.57 8.74 21.73
N LEU A 447 -11.78 9.04 22.77
CA LEU A 447 -11.54 10.37 23.34
C LEU A 447 -12.80 11.10 23.82
N VAL A 448 -13.74 10.35 24.42
CA VAL A 448 -15.02 10.88 24.90
C VAL A 448 -15.46 10.19 26.18
N ASN A 449 -16.39 10.80 26.91
CA ASN A 449 -16.87 10.29 28.20
C ASN A 449 -17.67 8.98 28.04
N LYS A 450 -18.36 8.81 26.91
CA LYS A 450 -19.16 7.62 26.64
C LYS A 450 -18.51 6.80 25.54
N GLY A 451 -17.57 5.95 25.93
CA GLY A 451 -16.70 5.22 25.02
C GLY A 451 -17.35 4.08 24.23
N LEU A 452 -18.53 3.62 24.64
CA LEU A 452 -19.30 2.57 23.98
C LEU A 452 -20.67 3.11 23.60
N ALA A 453 -21.16 2.78 22.42
CA ALA A 453 -22.50 3.14 21.98
C ALA A 453 -23.11 2.03 21.12
N PHE A 454 -24.44 1.99 21.06
CA PHE A 454 -25.14 1.14 20.11
C PHE A 454 -26.29 1.88 19.43
N MET A 455 -26.65 1.38 18.25
CA MET A 455 -27.82 1.76 17.49
C MET A 455 -28.76 0.57 17.37
N ASN A 456 -30.02 0.75 17.76
CA ASN A 456 -31.04 -0.29 17.61
C ASN A 456 -31.55 -0.41 16.16
N THR A 457 -32.35 -1.43 15.89
CA THR A 457 -32.89 -1.70 14.54
C THR A 457 -33.83 -0.61 14.01
N ASN A 458 -34.29 0.30 14.87
CA ASN A 458 -35.09 1.48 14.49
C ASN A 458 -34.21 2.72 14.23
N GLY A 459 -32.88 2.60 14.32
CA GLY A 459 -31.94 3.70 14.13
C GLY A 459 -31.82 4.65 15.32
N GLN A 460 -32.27 4.24 16.51
CA GLN A 460 -32.13 5.02 17.75
C GLN A 460 -30.84 4.66 18.47
N TRP A 461 -30.17 5.67 19.03
CA TRP A 461 -28.86 5.54 19.65
C TRP A 461 -28.92 5.60 21.17
N GLN A 462 -28.02 4.85 21.81
CA GLN A 462 -27.72 4.95 23.22
C GLN A 462 -26.21 4.76 23.45
N SER A 463 -25.68 5.45 24.44
CA SER A 463 -24.25 5.52 24.74
C SER A 463 -23.97 5.37 26.23
N PHE A 464 -22.88 4.67 26.56
CA PHE A 464 -22.58 4.16 27.89
C PHE A 464 -21.33 4.81 28.47
N ASN A 465 -21.41 5.19 29.74
CA ASN A 465 -20.26 5.63 30.51
C ASN A 465 -19.54 4.41 31.10
N ILE A 466 -18.24 4.28 30.86
CA ILE A 466 -17.44 3.20 31.45
C ILE A 466 -16.94 3.67 32.81
N THR A 467 -17.29 2.93 33.87
CA THR A 467 -16.95 3.31 35.25
C THR A 467 -15.65 2.68 35.74
N SER A 468 -15.23 1.57 35.14
CA SER A 468 -13.98 0.87 35.46
C SER A 468 -12.73 1.57 34.93
N PHE A 469 -12.86 2.44 33.93
CA PHE A 469 -11.75 3.13 33.28
C PHE A 469 -12.18 4.46 32.64
N ASN A 470 -11.31 5.46 32.65
CA ASN A 470 -11.61 6.77 32.04
C ASN A 470 -11.43 6.73 30.50
N THR A 471 -12.52 6.83 29.76
CA THR A 471 -12.48 6.84 28.28
C THR A 471 -12.26 8.23 27.66
N GLN A 472 -12.41 9.32 28.42
CA GLN A 472 -12.38 10.70 27.90
C GLN A 472 -11.06 11.05 27.19
N ASN A 473 -9.94 10.50 27.64
CA ASN A 473 -8.62 10.75 27.06
C ASN A 473 -7.98 9.47 26.50
N SER A 474 -8.82 8.51 26.14
CA SER A 474 -8.37 7.17 25.76
C SER A 474 -8.80 6.83 24.34
N HIS A 475 -7.86 6.23 23.60
CA HIS A 475 -8.16 5.68 22.29
C HIS A 475 -8.64 4.25 22.46
N LEU A 476 -9.81 3.96 21.89
CA LEU A 476 -10.48 2.66 21.97
C LEU A 476 -10.26 1.91 20.67
N GLY A 477 -9.98 0.62 20.83
CA GLY A 477 -9.57 -0.30 19.79
C GLY A 477 -10.70 -1.10 19.16
N ASP A 478 -10.34 -2.29 18.71
CA ASP A 478 -11.27 -3.28 18.18
C ASP A 478 -12.25 -3.71 19.27
N LEU A 479 -13.45 -4.05 18.82
CA LEU A 479 -14.61 -4.46 19.60
C LEU A 479 -15.00 -5.88 19.20
N LEU A 480 -15.35 -6.67 20.19
CA LEU A 480 -15.85 -8.03 20.06
C LEU A 480 -17.07 -8.18 20.95
N ILE A 481 -18.04 -9.00 20.52
CA ILE A 481 -19.16 -9.43 21.37
C ILE A 481 -19.01 -10.92 21.57
N ASP A 482 -18.93 -11.37 22.82
CA ASP A 482 -18.81 -12.79 23.13
C ASP A 482 -20.16 -13.53 23.05
N ASN A 483 -20.13 -14.86 23.15
CA ASN A 483 -21.33 -15.71 23.08
C ASN A 483 -22.36 -15.42 24.18
N GLN A 484 -21.95 -14.71 25.24
CA GLN A 484 -22.80 -14.33 26.37
C GLN A 484 -23.33 -12.89 26.20
N GLY A 485 -23.00 -12.24 25.08
CA GLY A 485 -23.41 -10.88 24.76
C GLY A 485 -22.56 -9.79 25.39
N LYS A 486 -21.45 -10.12 26.07
CA LYS A 486 -20.56 -9.12 26.69
C LYS A 486 -19.69 -8.47 25.63
N LYS A 487 -19.43 -7.17 25.78
CA LYS A 487 -18.67 -6.34 24.83
C LYS A 487 -17.24 -6.21 25.33
N TRP A 488 -16.29 -6.72 24.55
CA TRP A 488 -14.86 -6.70 24.83
C TRP A 488 -14.16 -5.73 23.88
N PHE A 489 -13.42 -4.77 24.40
CA PHE A 489 -12.65 -3.84 23.56
C PHE A 489 -11.37 -3.39 24.24
N PHE A 490 -10.33 -3.15 23.45
CA PHE A 490 -9.04 -2.73 24.00
C PHE A 490 -8.90 -1.22 24.10
N ILE A 491 -8.02 -0.79 25.01
CA ILE A 491 -7.58 0.60 25.14
C ILE A 491 -6.16 0.68 24.57
N ALA A 492 -5.99 1.47 23.52
CA ALA A 492 -4.73 1.54 22.83
C ALA A 492 -3.63 2.19 23.67
N LYS A 493 -2.38 2.10 23.18
CA LYS A 493 -1.18 2.66 23.82
C LYS A 493 -0.93 2.13 25.24
N GLY A 494 -1.24 0.86 25.49
CA GLY A 494 -0.92 0.19 26.75
C GLY A 494 -1.99 0.37 27.84
N GLY A 495 -3.24 0.62 27.45
CA GLY A 495 -4.34 0.80 28.39
C GLY A 495 -5.01 -0.50 28.85
N GLY A 496 -4.68 -1.66 28.28
CA GLY A 496 -5.34 -2.93 28.58
C GLY A 496 -6.67 -3.08 27.85
N MET A 497 -7.69 -3.66 28.50
CA MET A 497 -9.01 -3.89 27.90
C MET A 497 -10.16 -3.54 28.84
N ILE A 498 -11.33 -3.37 28.28
CA ILE A 498 -12.59 -3.22 29.01
C ILE A 498 -13.53 -4.36 28.59
N VAL A 499 -14.25 -4.90 29.56
CA VAL A 499 -15.40 -5.77 29.35
C VAL A 499 -16.62 -5.08 29.90
N TYR A 500 -17.67 -5.01 29.10
CA TYR A 500 -18.96 -4.41 29.44
C TYR A 500 -20.07 -5.45 29.30
N ASP A 501 -20.87 -5.59 30.34
CA ASP A 501 -22.02 -6.48 30.38
C ASP A 501 -23.27 -5.65 30.64
N ASP A 502 -24.15 -5.58 29.64
CA ASP A 502 -25.46 -4.93 29.68
C ASP A 502 -26.57 -5.86 30.19
N ASN A 503 -26.21 -7.06 30.66
CA ASN A 503 -27.14 -8.08 31.18
C ASN A 503 -28.27 -8.44 30.19
N GLY A 504 -27.98 -8.31 28.88
CA GLY A 504 -28.96 -8.50 27.80
C GLY A 504 -30.04 -7.41 27.70
N THR A 505 -29.90 -6.30 28.43
CA THR A 505 -30.83 -5.16 28.41
C THR A 505 -30.11 -3.85 28.06
N PRO A 506 -29.61 -3.70 26.81
CA PRO A 506 -28.76 -2.56 26.44
C PRO A 506 -29.45 -1.18 26.55
N GLU A 507 -30.78 -1.14 26.56
CA GLU A 507 -31.55 0.10 26.78
C GLU A 507 -31.66 0.50 28.27
N ASN A 508 -31.41 -0.43 29.21
CA ASN A 508 -31.51 -0.23 30.65
C ASN A 508 -30.14 -0.34 31.32
N THR A 509 -29.55 0.79 31.71
CA THR A 509 -28.18 0.80 32.27
C THR A 509 -28.08 0.57 33.77
N ASN A 510 -29.17 0.17 34.45
CA ASN A 510 -29.19 0.10 35.92
C ASN A 510 -28.56 -1.18 36.49
N ASP A 511 -28.47 -2.22 35.68
CA ASP A 511 -27.93 -3.54 36.00
C ASP A 511 -26.62 -3.84 35.27
N ASP A 512 -26.11 -2.89 34.50
CA ASP A 512 -24.87 -3.02 33.76
C ASP A 512 -23.66 -3.14 34.70
N ASN A 513 -22.68 -3.92 34.26
CA ASN A 513 -21.40 -4.08 34.92
C ASN A 513 -20.23 -3.90 33.92
N ASN A 514 -19.09 -3.40 34.40
CA ASN A 514 -17.90 -3.31 33.57
C ASN A 514 -16.61 -3.47 34.38
N LYS A 515 -15.58 -4.04 33.74
CA LYS A 515 -14.29 -4.36 34.37
C LYS A 515 -13.15 -3.92 33.47
N HIS A 516 -12.09 -3.37 34.09
CA HIS A 516 -10.85 -3.03 33.42
C HIS A 516 -9.88 -4.19 33.56
N LEU A 517 -9.41 -4.73 32.44
CA LEU A 517 -8.48 -5.84 32.38
C LEU A 517 -7.07 -5.33 32.05
N ASN A 518 -6.10 -5.78 32.83
CA ASN A 518 -4.69 -5.41 32.78
C ASN A 518 -3.79 -6.59 33.19
N THR A 519 -2.50 -6.32 33.36
CA THR A 519 -1.48 -7.33 33.73
C THR A 519 -1.56 -7.87 35.17
N SER A 520 -2.45 -7.33 36.02
CA SER A 520 -2.56 -7.76 37.42
C SER A 520 -3.45 -9.00 37.56
N ALA A 521 -3.04 -9.95 38.41
CA ALA A 521 -3.88 -11.08 38.80
C ALA A 521 -5.19 -10.61 39.45
N GLY A 522 -6.30 -11.27 39.10
CA GLY A 522 -7.69 -10.91 39.44
C GLY A 522 -8.25 -9.77 38.59
N GLN A 523 -7.41 -9.11 37.77
CA GLN A 523 -7.78 -8.03 36.87
C GLN A 523 -7.44 -8.41 35.42
N GLY A 524 -7.58 -9.68 35.03
CA GLY A 524 -7.39 -10.15 33.67
C GLY A 524 -6.04 -10.83 33.42
N ASN A 525 -5.01 -10.57 34.23
CA ASN A 525 -3.68 -11.22 34.14
C ASN A 525 -3.11 -11.27 32.71
N LEU A 526 -3.30 -10.19 31.95
CA LEU A 526 -2.81 -10.12 30.57
C LEU A 526 -1.27 -10.19 30.54
N PRO A 527 -0.64 -10.81 29.53
CA PRO A 527 0.81 -10.77 29.35
C PRO A 527 1.35 -9.34 29.21
N SER A 528 0.53 -8.44 28.67
CA SER A 528 0.81 -7.01 28.49
C SER A 528 -0.47 -6.19 28.39
N ASN A 529 -0.38 -4.91 28.76
CA ASN A 529 -1.47 -3.96 28.53
C ASN A 529 -1.51 -3.42 27.09
N THR A 530 -0.47 -3.68 26.29
CA THR A 530 -0.45 -3.31 24.87
C THR A 530 -1.14 -4.41 24.06
N VAL A 531 -2.44 -4.23 23.83
CA VAL A 531 -3.29 -5.14 23.07
C VAL A 531 -3.45 -4.61 21.64
N TYR A 532 -3.45 -5.52 20.66
CA TYR A 532 -3.57 -5.19 19.24
C TYR A 532 -4.75 -5.85 18.54
N SER A 533 -5.16 -7.04 18.97
CA SER A 533 -6.17 -7.82 18.26
C SER A 533 -6.98 -8.70 19.21
N LEU A 534 -8.22 -8.97 18.81
CA LEU A 534 -9.20 -9.79 19.54
C LEU A 534 -9.86 -10.76 18.57
N ALA A 535 -10.18 -11.97 19.02
CA ALA A 535 -11.05 -12.90 18.31
C ALA A 535 -11.82 -13.77 19.29
N ILE A 536 -13.03 -14.18 18.92
CA ILE A 536 -13.74 -15.29 19.57
C ILE A 536 -13.61 -16.53 18.71
N ASP A 537 -13.33 -17.66 19.33
CA ASP A 537 -13.27 -18.93 18.63
C ASP A 537 -14.60 -19.69 18.66
N ASN A 538 -14.65 -20.84 18.01
CA ASN A 538 -15.90 -21.60 17.88
C ASN A 538 -16.35 -22.25 19.20
N ASP A 539 -15.48 -22.30 20.22
CA ASP A 539 -15.78 -22.81 21.56
C ASP A 539 -16.22 -21.66 22.51
N GLY A 540 -16.19 -20.41 22.03
CA GLY A 540 -16.59 -19.22 22.78
C GLY A 540 -15.46 -18.60 23.59
N GLU A 541 -14.23 -19.04 23.38
CA GLU A 541 -13.04 -18.51 24.07
C GLU A 541 -12.61 -17.19 23.45
N VAL A 542 -12.22 -16.23 24.28
CA VAL A 542 -11.73 -14.92 23.79
C VAL A 542 -10.22 -14.92 23.74
N TRP A 543 -9.69 -14.85 22.52
CA TRP A 543 -8.27 -14.77 22.21
C TRP A 543 -7.83 -13.31 22.10
N VAL A 544 -6.73 -12.97 22.79
CA VAL A 544 -6.19 -11.62 22.89
C VAL A 544 -4.74 -11.60 22.41
N GLY A 545 -4.47 -10.82 21.37
CA GLY A 545 -3.13 -10.59 20.84
C GLY A 545 -2.48 -9.35 21.46
N THR A 546 -1.31 -9.53 22.06
CA THR A 546 -0.54 -8.46 22.74
C THR A 546 0.84 -8.26 22.10
N ASP A 547 1.60 -7.27 22.57
CA ASP A 547 3.02 -7.10 22.22
C ASP A 547 3.94 -8.17 22.85
N LYS A 548 3.42 -9.04 23.72
CA LYS A 548 4.14 -10.13 24.41
C LYS A 548 3.51 -11.50 24.18
N GLY A 549 2.88 -11.71 23.03
CA GLY A 549 2.20 -12.95 22.68
C GLY A 549 0.71 -12.95 23.02
N LEU A 550 0.16 -14.12 23.30
CA LEU A 550 -1.28 -14.37 23.41
C LEU A 550 -1.78 -14.50 24.86
N ALA A 551 -3.03 -14.14 25.06
CA ALA A 551 -3.82 -14.45 26.26
C ALA A 551 -5.17 -15.04 25.83
N VAL A 552 -5.71 -16.00 26.59
CA VAL A 552 -7.00 -16.63 26.31
C VAL A 552 -7.88 -16.56 27.55
N PHE A 553 -9.11 -16.07 27.39
CA PHE A 553 -10.17 -16.21 28.37
C PHE A 553 -11.02 -17.43 27.99
N TYR A 554 -10.75 -18.56 28.65
CA TYR A 554 -11.43 -19.83 28.44
C TYR A 554 -12.88 -19.83 28.93
N ASP A 555 -13.19 -19.02 29.94
CA ASP A 555 -14.54 -18.89 30.50
C ASP A 555 -14.87 -17.39 30.64
N THR A 556 -15.68 -16.89 29.70
CA THR A 556 -16.07 -15.47 29.68
C THR A 556 -17.17 -15.14 30.69
N ASP A 557 -17.83 -16.13 31.30
CA ASP A 557 -18.81 -15.90 32.38
C ASP A 557 -18.11 -15.52 33.69
N GLU A 558 -16.95 -16.11 33.94
CA GLU A 558 -16.18 -15.86 35.16
C GLU A 558 -15.34 -14.57 35.10
N VAL A 559 -15.39 -13.79 34.01
CA VAL A 559 -14.55 -12.57 33.83
C VAL A 559 -14.69 -11.55 34.97
N PHE A 560 -15.89 -11.44 35.56
CA PHE A 560 -16.16 -10.59 36.73
C PHE A 560 -15.86 -11.29 38.08
N GLY A 561 -15.65 -12.59 38.07
CA GLY A 561 -15.37 -13.45 39.22
C GLY A 561 -13.89 -13.57 39.58
N LEU A 562 -13.59 -14.52 40.47
CA LEU A 562 -12.25 -14.76 41.02
C LEU A 562 -11.33 -15.56 40.07
N ASN A 563 -11.92 -16.28 39.10
CA ASN A 563 -11.19 -17.09 38.12
C ASN A 563 -11.20 -16.47 36.72
N GLY A 564 -11.62 -15.20 36.59
CA GLY A 564 -11.79 -14.49 35.32
C GLY A 564 -10.53 -13.95 34.68
N ASP A 565 -9.37 -14.52 34.99
CA ASP A 565 -8.08 -14.11 34.44
C ASP A 565 -7.78 -14.87 33.15
N ALA A 566 -7.11 -14.20 32.21
CA ALA A 566 -6.58 -14.84 31.02
C ALA A 566 -5.43 -15.79 31.36
N GLN A 567 -5.23 -16.75 30.47
CA GLN A 567 -4.15 -17.72 30.54
C GLN A 567 -3.32 -17.67 29.25
N GLN A 568 -2.03 -17.99 29.36
CA GLN A 568 -1.19 -18.20 28.18
C GLN A 568 -1.28 -19.66 27.74
N VAL A 569 -1.29 -19.91 26.44
CA VAL A 569 -1.20 -21.27 25.88
C VAL A 569 0.26 -21.72 25.95
N LEU A 570 0.52 -22.85 26.61
CA LEU A 570 1.86 -23.38 26.86
C LEU A 570 2.10 -24.64 26.03
N VAL A 571 3.28 -24.76 25.42
CA VAL A 571 3.73 -25.94 24.69
C VAL A 571 5.07 -26.43 25.22
N GLU A 572 5.28 -27.75 25.16
CA GLU A 572 6.57 -28.35 25.48
C GLU A 572 7.39 -28.52 24.19
N ALA A 573 8.54 -27.84 24.10
CA ALA A 573 9.50 -27.98 23.02
C ALA A 573 10.90 -28.20 23.60
N ASP A 574 11.61 -29.22 23.12
CA ASP A 574 12.97 -29.58 23.56
C ASP A 574 13.13 -29.73 25.09
N GLY A 575 12.06 -30.15 25.78
CA GLY A 575 12.03 -30.34 27.23
C GLY A 575 11.80 -29.08 28.06
N TYR A 576 11.46 -27.95 27.43
CA TYR A 576 11.05 -26.70 28.07
C TYR A 576 9.58 -26.40 27.79
N VAL A 577 8.85 -25.95 28.81
CA VAL A 577 7.47 -25.48 28.70
C VAL A 577 7.49 -23.97 28.52
N GLU A 578 7.06 -23.50 27.36
CA GLU A 578 7.05 -22.08 27.01
C GLU A 578 5.71 -21.67 26.38
N PRO A 579 5.30 -20.40 26.54
CA PRO A 579 4.14 -19.89 25.82
C PRO A 579 4.35 -19.94 24.30
N ILE A 580 3.30 -20.29 23.55
CA ILE A 580 3.33 -20.17 22.08
C ILE A 580 3.52 -18.69 21.70
N ILE A 581 4.32 -18.44 20.65
CA ILE A 581 4.48 -17.10 20.06
C ILE A 581 4.94 -16.08 21.14
N ALA A 582 5.74 -16.53 22.11
CA ALA A 582 6.27 -15.68 23.18
C ALA A 582 7.11 -14.54 22.62
N ASN A 583 6.96 -13.34 23.20
CA ASN A 583 7.65 -12.10 22.79
C ASN A 583 7.39 -11.62 21.35
N GLU A 584 6.40 -12.19 20.67
CA GLU A 584 5.94 -11.69 19.38
C GLU A 584 4.77 -10.73 19.57
N SER A 585 4.73 -9.69 18.74
CA SER A 585 3.58 -8.78 18.71
C SER A 585 2.51 -9.33 17.78
N VAL A 586 1.41 -9.84 18.36
CA VAL A 586 0.30 -10.43 17.61
C VAL A 586 -0.70 -9.35 17.22
N THR A 587 -0.67 -8.95 15.95
CA THR A 587 -1.43 -7.80 15.42
C THR A 587 -2.76 -8.18 14.78
N ALA A 588 -2.98 -9.47 14.49
CA ALA A 588 -4.23 -9.97 13.95
C ALA A 588 -4.46 -11.41 14.39
N ILE A 589 -5.72 -11.77 14.65
CA ILE A 589 -6.15 -13.13 14.95
C ILE A 589 -7.33 -13.43 14.03
N ALA A 590 -7.30 -14.58 13.35
CA ALA A 590 -8.43 -15.09 12.61
C ALA A 590 -8.66 -16.56 12.97
N ILE A 591 -9.94 -16.94 13.09
CA ILE A 591 -10.37 -18.30 13.40
C ILE A 591 -10.97 -18.91 12.14
N ASP A 592 -10.50 -20.08 11.74
CA ASP A 592 -11.05 -20.78 10.58
C ASP A 592 -12.15 -21.79 10.94
N GLY A 593 -12.81 -22.35 9.92
CA GLY A 593 -13.92 -23.29 10.11
C GLY A 593 -13.54 -24.63 10.77
N ALA A 594 -12.25 -24.92 10.94
CA ALA A 594 -11.75 -26.07 11.71
C ALA A 594 -11.31 -25.67 13.13
N ASN A 595 -11.68 -24.46 13.57
CA ASN A 595 -11.28 -23.80 14.80
C ASN A 595 -9.77 -23.56 14.93
N ARG A 596 -9.00 -23.63 13.84
CA ARG A 596 -7.56 -23.32 13.88
C ARG A 596 -7.37 -21.82 14.05
N LYS A 597 -6.30 -21.46 14.75
CA LYS A 597 -5.95 -20.09 15.02
C LYS A 597 -4.86 -19.61 14.06
N TRP A 598 -5.15 -18.53 13.34
CA TRP A 598 -4.23 -17.84 12.45
C TRP A 598 -3.77 -16.55 13.12
N PHE A 599 -2.46 -16.41 13.31
CA PHE A 599 -1.87 -15.26 13.99
C PHE A 599 -0.99 -14.46 13.04
N GLY A 600 -1.40 -13.23 12.75
CA GLY A 600 -0.56 -12.25 12.08
C GLY A 600 0.34 -11.56 13.10
N THR A 601 1.65 -11.53 12.84
CA THR A 601 2.62 -10.88 13.73
C THR A 601 3.27 -9.68 13.05
N LYS A 602 3.75 -8.74 13.87
CA LYS A 602 4.38 -7.51 13.37
C LYS A 602 5.64 -7.76 12.54
N ASN A 603 6.45 -8.78 12.90
CA ASN A 603 7.78 -8.98 12.32
C ASN A 603 8.07 -10.42 11.86
N SER A 604 7.31 -11.42 12.32
CA SER A 604 7.65 -12.85 12.15
C SER A 604 6.72 -13.57 11.18
N GLY A 605 5.89 -12.83 10.45
CA GLY A 605 4.95 -13.36 9.46
C GLY A 605 3.65 -13.87 10.06
N VAL A 606 3.10 -14.93 9.46
CA VAL A 606 1.81 -15.53 9.83
C VAL A 606 2.04 -16.94 10.35
N PHE A 607 1.43 -17.26 11.49
CA PHE A 607 1.44 -18.60 12.08
C PHE A 607 0.05 -19.22 12.02
N VAL A 608 -0.02 -20.55 11.93
CA VAL A 608 -1.26 -21.32 12.05
C VAL A 608 -1.07 -22.42 13.10
N TYR A 609 -2.00 -22.51 14.03
CA TYR A 609 -2.01 -23.49 15.11
C TYR A 609 -3.29 -24.33 15.09
N SER A 610 -3.28 -25.48 15.75
CA SER A 610 -4.45 -26.36 15.88
C SER A 610 -5.56 -25.70 16.71
N ALA A 611 -6.70 -26.39 16.84
CA ALA A 611 -7.85 -25.89 17.56
C ALA A 611 -7.59 -25.64 19.06
N ASP A 612 -6.64 -26.34 19.66
CA ASP A 612 -6.22 -26.17 21.05
C ASP A 612 -5.11 -25.12 21.25
N GLY A 613 -4.61 -24.55 20.15
CA GLY A 613 -3.52 -23.57 20.16
C GLY A 613 -2.13 -24.18 20.17
#